data_AF-A0A329ZKW1-F1
#
_entry.id   AF-A0A329ZKW1-F1
#
_cell.length_a   1.000
_cell.length_b   1.000
_cell.length_c   1.000
_cell.angle_alpha   90.00
_cell.angle_beta   90.00
_cell.angle_gamma   90.00
#
_symmetry.space_group_name_H-M   'P 1'
#
loop_
_entity.id
_entity.type
_entity.pdbx_description
1 polymer ?
#
loop_
_entity_poly.entity_id
_entity_poly.type
_entity_poly.pdbx_seq_one_letter_code
_entity_poly.pdbx_strand_id
1 'polypeptide(L)' 'MKKIKVVCHRVYVWLKILYSRSDRVFHLLVGMPSYDKYLEHMRIYHPDKIPKTQKEFFTEAMNSKYGVGRTKC' A
#
# COMPACT_ATOMS: atom_id res chain seq x y z
N MET A 1 -29.86 -6.95 -26.36
CA MET A 1 -29.18 -5.88 -25.56
C MET A 1 -28.82 -6.25 -24.10
N LYS A 2 -29.07 -7.47 -23.59
CA LYS A 2 -28.70 -7.85 -22.19
C LYS A 2 -27.31 -8.49 -22.02
N LYS A 3 -26.67 -8.98 -23.10
CA LYS A 3 -25.38 -9.69 -23.03
C LYS A 3 -24.16 -8.79 -22.76
N ILE A 4 -24.20 -7.51 -23.15
CA ILE A 4 -23.07 -6.57 -23.04
C ILE A 4 -22.72 -6.21 -21.58
N LYS A 5 -23.73 -6.08 -20.70
CA LYS A 5 -23.48 -5.78 -19.26
C LYS A 5 -22.86 -6.96 -18.49
N VAL A 6 -23.15 -8.21 -18.89
CA VAL A 6 -22.67 -9.42 -18.20
C VAL A 6 -21.18 -9.67 -18.49
N VAL A 7 -20.72 -9.37 -19.71
CA VAL A 7 -19.30 -9.44 -20.07
C VAL A 7 -18.50 -8.42 -19.25
N CYS A 8 -19.00 -7.19 -19.16
CA CYS A 8 -18.32 -6.12 -18.43
C CYS A 8 -18.19 -6.43 -16.92
N HIS A 9 -19.23 -7.02 -16.30
CA HIS A 9 -19.17 -7.46 -14.89
C HIS A 9 -18.18 -8.61 -14.67
N ARG A 10 -18.18 -9.62 -15.55
CA ARG A 10 -17.31 -10.80 -15.39
C ARG A 10 -15.83 -10.48 -15.64
N VAL A 11 -15.54 -9.59 -16.57
CA VAL A 11 -14.19 -9.06 -16.83
C VAL A 11 -13.72 -8.20 -15.67
N TYR A 12 -14.60 -7.36 -15.09
CA TYR A 12 -14.26 -6.55 -13.92
C TYR A 12 -13.92 -7.39 -12.68
N VAL A 13 -14.66 -8.47 -12.44
CA VAL A 13 -14.36 -9.41 -11.34
C VAL A 13 -13.01 -10.10 -11.57
N TRP A 14 -12.70 -10.52 -12.79
CA TRP A 14 -11.41 -11.13 -13.14
C TRP A 14 -10.22 -10.16 -13.03
N LEU A 15 -10.38 -8.93 -13.52
CA LEU A 15 -9.38 -7.87 -13.39
C LEU A 15 -9.12 -7.53 -11.91
N LYS A 16 -10.16 -7.50 -11.09
CA LYS A 16 -10.04 -7.26 -9.64
C LYS A 16 -9.29 -8.39 -8.94
N ILE A 17 -9.60 -9.65 -9.25
CA ILE A 17 -8.91 -10.83 -8.70
C ILE A 17 -7.42 -10.80 -9.06
N LEU A 18 -7.10 -10.43 -10.31
CA LEU A 18 -5.72 -10.33 -10.78
C LEU A 18 -4.97 -9.15 -10.11
N TYR A 19 -5.64 -8.02 -9.89
CA TYR A 19 -5.07 -6.83 -9.24
C TYR A 19 -4.75 -7.08 -7.75
N SER A 20 -5.59 -7.80 -7.02
CA SER A 20 -5.45 -8.02 -5.58
C SER A 20 -4.15 -8.70 -5.13
N ARG A 21 -3.48 -9.46 -6.01
CA ARG A 21 -2.22 -10.18 -5.66
C ARG A 21 -0.96 -9.40 -6.00
N SER A 22 -1.09 -8.31 -6.75
CA SER A 22 0.05 -7.58 -7.30
C SER A 22 0.47 -6.37 -6.47
N ASP A 23 -0.34 -5.97 -5.48
CA ASP A 23 -0.12 -4.74 -4.69
C ASP A 23 1.28 -4.71 -4.04
N ARG A 24 1.73 -5.84 -3.50
CA ARG A 24 3.03 -5.96 -2.82
C ARG A 24 4.20 -5.71 -3.77
N VAL A 25 4.07 -6.16 -5.02
CA VAL A 25 5.09 -5.99 -6.06
C VAL A 25 5.06 -4.56 -6.60
N PHE A 26 3.87 -3.99 -6.80
CA PHE A 26 3.70 -2.59 -7.22
C PHE A 26 4.26 -1.60 -6.19
N HIS A 27 4.02 -1.83 -4.90
CA HIS A 27 4.59 -1.00 -3.83
C HIS A 27 6.12 -1.02 -3.84
N LEU A 28 6.75 -2.18 -4.11
CA LEU A 28 8.20 -2.27 -4.27
C LEU A 28 8.69 -1.54 -5.53
N LEU A 29 7.99 -1.69 -6.67
CA LEU A 29 8.35 -1.05 -7.94
C LEU A 29 8.25 0.48 -7.89
N VAL A 30 7.17 1.00 -7.31
CA VAL A 30 6.95 2.45 -7.13
C VAL A 30 7.79 2.99 -5.96
N GLY A 31 8.41 2.11 -5.18
CA GLY A 31 9.14 2.45 -3.96
C GLY A 31 8.22 3.03 -2.87
N MET A 32 6.91 2.82 -2.97
CA MET A 32 5.94 3.28 -1.97
C MET A 32 5.85 2.27 -0.83
N PRO A 33 5.96 2.69 0.44
CA PRO A 33 5.82 1.77 1.55
C PRO A 33 4.35 1.30 1.71
N SER A 34 4.13 -0.01 1.85
CA SER A 34 2.80 -0.58 2.14
C SER A 34 2.49 -0.53 3.64
N TYR A 35 1.31 -0.01 3.98
CA TYR A 35 0.85 0.07 5.38
C TYR A 35 0.59 -1.31 5.99
N ASP A 36 0.10 -2.27 5.20
CA ASP A 36 -0.16 -3.64 5.67
C ASP A 36 1.14 -4.32 6.13
N LYS A 37 2.21 -4.18 5.34
CA LYS A 37 3.55 -4.67 5.69
C LYS A 37 4.11 -3.97 6.94
N TYR A 38 3.81 -2.69 7.14
CA TYR A 38 4.18 -1.97 8.36
C TYR A 38 3.47 -2.56 9.59
N LEU A 39 2.18 -2.87 9.50
CA LEU A 39 1.43 -3.52 10.57
C LEU A 39 1.95 -4.93 10.88
N GLU A 40 2.24 -5.73 9.84
CA GLU A 40 2.88 -7.04 10.01
C GLU A 40 4.21 -6.90 10.78
N HIS A 41 5.04 -5.93 10.39
CA HIS A 41 6.31 -5.65 11.06
C HIS A 41 6.11 -5.20 12.52
N MET A 42 5.20 -4.27 12.78
CA MET A 42 4.90 -3.81 14.14
C MET A 42 4.43 -4.97 15.02
N ARG A 43 3.57 -5.85 14.50
CA ARG A 43 3.08 -7.01 15.26
C ARG A 43 4.19 -8.02 15.60
N ILE A 44 5.15 -8.24 14.70
CA ILE A 44 6.22 -9.23 14.88
C ILE A 44 7.34 -8.68 15.77
N TYR A 45 7.76 -7.44 15.55
CA TYR A 45 8.97 -6.87 16.16
C TYR A 45 8.69 -5.89 17.30
N HIS A 46 7.49 -5.31 17.36
CA HIS A 46 7.12 -4.28 18.33
C HIS A 46 5.70 -4.49 18.89
N PRO A 47 5.40 -5.66 19.49
CA PRO A 47 4.06 -5.96 19.99
C PRO A 47 3.59 -4.99 21.09
N ASP A 48 4.52 -4.39 21.84
CA ASP A 48 4.22 -3.45 22.93
C ASP A 48 3.95 -2.01 22.44
N LYS A 49 4.12 -1.72 21.15
CA LYS A 49 3.93 -0.38 20.59
C LYS A 49 2.66 -0.29 19.77
N ILE A 50 1.90 0.77 20.01
CA ILE A 50 0.72 1.10 19.20
C ILE A 50 1.20 1.55 17.80
N PRO A 51 0.77 0.88 16.71
CA PRO A 51 1.14 1.27 15.36
C PRO A 51 0.54 2.64 15.02
N LYS A 52 1.28 3.41 14.23
CA LYS A 52 0.85 4.73 13.73
C LYS A 52 -0.36 4.58 12.83
N THR A 53 -1.17 5.63 12.73
CA THR A 53 -2.26 5.65 11.76
C THR A 53 -1.70 5.67 10.33
N GLN A 54 -2.50 5.24 9.36
CA GLN A 54 -2.11 5.21 7.95
C GLN A 54 -1.58 6.58 7.47
N LYS A 55 -2.28 7.66 7.83
CA LYS A 55 -1.91 9.02 7.43
C LYS A 55 -0.55 9.43 8.00
N GLU A 56 -0.31 9.17 9.28
CA GLU A 56 0.96 9.48 9.95
C GLU A 56 2.11 8.70 9.35
N PHE A 57 1.90 7.41 9.09
CA PHE A 57 2.90 6.56 8.43
C PHE A 57 3.34 7.12 7.08
N PHE A 58 2.38 7.49 6.22
CA PHE A 58 2.70 8.05 4.91
C PHE A 58 3.31 9.45 5.00
N THR A 59 2.83 10.28 5.93
CA THR A 59 3.38 11.63 6.14
C THR A 59 4.84 11.55 6.58
N GLU A 60 5.17 10.67 7.52
CA GLU A 60 6.53 10.44 7.96
C GLU A 60 7.40 9.82 6.87
N ALA A 61 6.88 8.87 6.09
CA ALA A 61 7.60 8.32 4.94
C ALA A 61 7.92 9.37 3.87
N MET A 62 6.97 10.29 3.61
CA MET A 62 7.12 11.38 2.66
C MET A 62 8.11 12.42 3.17
N ASN A 63 7.98 12.84 4.43
CA ASN A 63 8.94 13.73 5.08
C ASN A 63 10.33 13.08 5.16
N SER A 64 10.38 11.76 5.33
CA SER A 64 11.62 11.01 5.32
C SER A 64 12.26 10.94 3.93
N LYS A 65 11.51 11.01 2.84
CA LYS A 65 12.11 11.00 1.49
C LYS A 65 12.37 12.39 0.93
N TYR A 66 11.50 13.34 1.23
CA TYR A 66 11.44 14.65 0.57
C TYR A 66 11.40 15.83 1.56
N GLY A 67 11.51 15.57 2.87
CA GLY A 67 11.55 16.61 3.89
C GLY A 67 12.73 17.56 3.68
N VAL A 68 12.40 18.84 3.55
CA VAL A 68 13.38 19.94 3.57
C VAL A 68 13.99 20.03 4.97
N GLY A 69 15.25 19.60 5.11
CA GLY A 69 15.95 19.66 6.40
C GLY A 69 16.97 18.56 6.68
N ARG A 70 17.15 17.56 5.81
CA ARG A 70 18.29 16.65 5.93
C ARG A 70 19.52 17.23 5.24
N THR A 71 20.12 18.24 5.84
CA THR A 71 21.56 18.45 5.70
C THR A 71 22.24 17.22 6.29
N LYS A 72 22.76 16.34 5.43
CA LYS A 72 23.68 15.29 5.86
C LYS A 72 24.83 15.98 6.58
N CYS A 73 25.05 15.63 7.85
CA CYS A 73 26.33 15.86 8.50
C CYS A 73 27.38 14.94 7.87
#